data_AF-A0A2I0CVD4-F1
#
_entry.id   AF-A0A2I0CVD4-F1
#
_cell.length_a   1.000
_cell.length_b   1.000
_cell.length_c   1.000
_cell.angle_alpha   90.00
_cell.angle_beta   90.00
_cell.angle_gamma   90.00
#
_symmetry.space_group_name_H-M   'P 1'
#
loop_
_entity.id
_entity.type
_entity.pdbx_description
1 polymer ?
#
loop_
_entity_poly.entity_id
_entity_poly.type
_entity_poly.pdbx_seq_one_letter_code
_entity_poly.pdbx_strand_id
1 'polypeptide(L)'
;MPAPDLMQDLAMPAADPAGGLHGAEHALIAMMPLHVLCDRWDIGGLSSPGYGEEGEPVIFVYDACEGGIGLAEKGYRLIMDLITSAFQMVRDCPCEDGCPSCIHSPKCGNDNQPLDKSAAGFILGRLCGEMPARDRETVPVTPGTVTS
;
A
#
# COMPACT_ATOMS: atom_id res chain seq x y z
N MET A 1 16.63 2.54 5.52
CA MET A 1 16.36 1.51 4.49
C MET A 1 14.97 0.97 4.79
N PRO A 2 13.98 1.04 3.89
CA PRO A 2 12.78 0.23 4.09
C PRO A 2 13.16 -1.24 3.88
N ALA A 3 12.37 -2.13 4.46
CA ALA A 3 12.77 -3.49 4.77
C ALA A 3 12.29 -4.51 3.71
N PRO A 4 13.17 -5.41 3.24
CA PRO A 4 12.84 -6.48 2.27
C PRO A 4 11.85 -7.54 2.79
N ASP A 5 11.16 -7.31 3.90
CA ASP A 5 10.34 -8.27 4.63
C ASP A 5 8.84 -7.93 4.73
N LEU A 6 8.38 -6.80 4.16
CA LEU A 6 6.95 -6.42 4.23
C LEU A 6 6.04 -7.54 3.71
N MET A 7 6.42 -8.22 2.62
CA MET A 7 5.62 -9.32 2.07
C MET A 7 5.65 -10.59 2.94
N GLN A 8 6.73 -10.79 3.71
CA GLN A 8 6.88 -11.89 4.68
C GLN A 8 6.13 -11.59 5.99
N ASP A 9 6.04 -10.33 6.37
CA ASP A 9 5.20 -9.81 7.45
C ASP A 9 3.71 -9.79 7.07
N LEU A 10 3.41 -9.64 5.78
CA LEU A 10 2.09 -9.83 5.17
C LEU A 10 1.70 -11.31 5.04
N ALA A 11 2.54 -12.26 5.48
CA ALA A 11 2.20 -13.68 5.55
C ALA A 11 1.14 -13.96 6.64
N MET A 12 -0.01 -13.30 6.52
CA MET A 12 -1.28 -13.72 7.07
C MET A 12 -1.71 -14.93 6.22
N PRO A 13 -2.03 -16.09 6.82
CA PRO A 13 -2.29 -17.34 6.09
C PRO A 13 -3.42 -17.33 5.05
N ALA A 14 -4.13 -16.22 4.89
CA ALA A 14 -5.28 -16.05 4.00
C ALA A 14 -5.31 -14.71 3.24
N ALA A 15 -4.30 -13.85 3.38
CA ALA A 15 -4.29 -12.53 2.73
C ALA A 15 -3.56 -12.58 1.38
N ASP A 16 -4.08 -11.88 0.36
CA ASP A 16 -3.38 -11.65 -0.91
C ASP A 16 -2.55 -10.36 -0.83
N PRO A 17 -1.19 -10.44 -0.78
CA PRO A 17 -0.35 -9.25 -0.69
C PRO A 17 -0.51 -8.31 -1.89
N ALA A 18 -0.74 -8.85 -3.10
CA ALA A 18 -0.93 -8.04 -4.29
C ALA A 18 -2.28 -7.29 -4.22
N GLY A 19 -3.34 -7.99 -3.81
CA GLY A 19 -4.65 -7.39 -3.54
C GLY A 19 -4.62 -6.34 -2.43
N GLY A 20 -3.79 -6.55 -1.40
CA GLY A 20 -3.57 -5.58 -0.33
C GLY A 20 -2.88 -4.31 -0.80
N LEU A 21 -1.79 -4.44 -1.56
CA LEU A 21 -1.07 -3.28 -2.13
C LEU A 21 -1.97 -2.48 -3.06
N HIS A 22 -2.75 -3.15 -3.91
CA HIS A 22 -3.70 -2.52 -4.83
C HIS A 22 -4.86 -1.82 -4.08
N GLY A 23 -5.40 -2.45 -3.03
CA GLY A 23 -6.40 -1.82 -2.19
C GLY A 23 -5.86 -0.61 -1.41
N ALA A 24 -4.62 -0.68 -0.93
CA ALA A 24 -3.96 0.44 -0.27
C ALA A 24 -3.68 1.59 -1.23
N GLU A 25 -3.24 1.31 -2.46
CA GLU A 25 -3.09 2.28 -3.54
C GLU A 25 -4.41 3.03 -3.80
N HIS A 26 -5.52 2.30 -3.98
CA HIS A 26 -6.84 2.89 -4.16
C HIS A 26 -7.22 3.81 -3.00
N ALA A 27 -7.01 3.37 -1.76
CA ALA A 27 -7.33 4.14 -0.58
C ALA A 27 -6.50 5.45 -0.49
N LEU A 28 -5.20 5.40 -0.82
CA LEU A 28 -4.33 6.57 -0.84
C LEU A 28 -4.78 7.59 -1.90
N ILE A 29 -5.09 7.14 -3.11
CA ILE A 29 -5.60 8.01 -4.18
C ILE A 29 -6.95 8.62 -3.80
N ALA A 30 -7.86 7.83 -3.21
CA ALA A 30 -9.18 8.28 -2.80
C ALA A 30 -9.12 9.37 -1.71
N MET A 31 -8.12 9.33 -0.83
CA MET A 31 -7.94 10.32 0.23
C MET A 31 -7.13 11.55 -0.19
N MET A 32 -6.39 11.48 -1.30
CA MET A 32 -5.56 12.60 -1.78
C MET A 32 -6.31 13.94 -1.90
N PRO A 33 -7.55 14.01 -2.45
CA PRO A 33 -8.32 15.26 -2.54
C PRO A 33 -8.49 16.03 -1.23
N LEU A 34 -8.58 15.32 -0.09
CA LEU A 34 -8.75 15.95 1.23
C LEU A 34 -7.49 16.69 1.70
N HIS A 35 -6.32 16.28 1.22
CA HIS A 35 -5.03 16.81 1.66
C HIS A 35 -4.46 17.84 0.71
N VAL A 36 -4.63 17.64 -0.60
CA VAL A 36 -3.99 18.50 -1.61
C VAL A 36 -4.96 19.36 -2.42
N LEU A 37 -6.28 19.22 -2.21
CA LEU A 37 -7.36 19.96 -2.90
C LEU A 37 -7.35 19.77 -4.42
N CYS A 38 -7.20 18.53 -4.87
CA CYS A 38 -7.31 18.13 -6.28
C CYS A 38 -8.60 17.36 -6.54
N ASP A 39 -8.90 17.10 -7.82
CA ASP A 39 -9.84 16.04 -8.16
C ASP A 39 -9.12 14.68 -8.06
N ARG A 40 -9.85 13.61 -7.76
CA ARG A 40 -9.30 12.25 -7.79
C ARG A 40 -8.79 11.85 -9.18
N TRP A 41 -9.33 12.47 -10.25
CA TRP A 41 -8.93 12.22 -11.62
C TRP A 41 -7.53 12.76 -11.92
N ASP A 42 -7.06 13.73 -11.14
CA ASP A 42 -5.73 14.35 -11.27
C ASP A 42 -4.59 13.47 -10.73
N ILE A 43 -4.91 12.35 -10.07
CA ILE A 43 -3.94 11.46 -9.40
C ILE A 43 -4.02 10.06 -10.00
N GLY A 44 -2.88 9.54 -10.46
CA GLY A 44 -2.73 8.14 -10.84
C GLY A 44 -2.01 7.34 -9.76
N GLY A 45 -2.03 6.03 -9.91
CA GLY A 45 -1.19 5.14 -9.11
C GLY A 45 -0.92 3.83 -9.82
N LEU A 46 -0.01 3.10 -9.22
CA LEU A 46 0.36 1.74 -9.59
C LEU A 46 0.91 1.04 -8.35
N SER A 47 0.46 -0.18 -8.09
CA SER A 47 1.03 -1.06 -7.08
C SER A 47 1.76 -2.22 -7.74
N SER A 48 2.89 -2.62 -7.16
CA SER A 48 3.60 -3.84 -7.55
C SER A 48 4.08 -4.59 -6.32
N PRO A 49 3.85 -5.90 -6.21
CA PRO A 49 4.44 -6.71 -5.16
C PRO A 49 5.96 -6.84 -5.33
N GLY A 50 6.50 -6.74 -6.55
CA GLY A 50 7.93 -6.84 -6.79
C GLY A 50 8.43 -5.74 -7.70
N TYR A 51 9.31 -4.88 -7.18
CA TYR A 51 9.94 -3.80 -7.92
C TYR A 51 11.45 -3.73 -7.64
N GLY A 52 12.23 -3.40 -8.66
CA GLY A 52 13.69 -3.39 -8.59
C GLY A 52 14.29 -4.81 -8.55
N GLU A 53 15.61 -4.89 -8.38
CA GLU A 53 16.35 -6.15 -8.40
C GLU A 53 16.04 -7.03 -7.18
N GLU A 54 15.70 -6.41 -6.04
CA GLU A 54 15.46 -7.07 -4.76
C GLU A 54 13.98 -7.47 -4.58
N GLY A 55 13.10 -7.09 -5.50
CA GLY A 55 11.69 -7.52 -5.50
C GLY A 55 10.85 -6.88 -4.40
N GLU A 56 11.15 -5.64 -4.03
CA GLU A 56 10.47 -4.91 -2.96
C GLU A 56 9.02 -4.54 -3.36
N PRO A 57 8.03 -4.65 -2.45
CA PRO A 57 6.69 -4.19 -2.71
C PRO A 57 6.61 -2.65 -2.70
N VAL A 58 5.90 -2.08 -3.67
CA VAL A 58 5.83 -0.62 -3.85
C VAL A 58 4.44 -0.18 -4.29
N ILE A 59 4.06 1.02 -3.83
CA ILE A 59 2.91 1.77 -4.32
C ILE A 59 3.45 3.09 -4.87
N PHE A 60 3.20 3.35 -6.14
CA PHE A 60 3.44 4.63 -6.78
C PHE A 60 2.16 5.46 -6.76
N VAL A 61 2.30 6.74 -6.44
CA VAL A 61 1.26 7.75 -6.59
C VAL A 61 1.86 8.92 -7.36
N TYR A 62 1.20 9.35 -8.43
CA TYR A 62 1.76 10.32 -9.35
C TYR A 62 0.69 11.25 -9.92
N ASP A 63 1.13 12.41 -10.43
CA ASP A 63 0.25 13.36 -11.11
C ASP A 63 -0.21 12.77 -12.45
N ALA A 64 -1.51 12.75 -12.70
CA ALA A 64 -2.05 12.30 -13.99
C ALA A 64 -1.88 13.34 -15.11
N CYS A 65 -1.50 14.57 -14.76
CA CYS A 65 -1.21 15.64 -15.72
C CYS A 65 0.20 15.46 -16.34
N GLU A 66 0.29 15.56 -17.66
CA GLU A 66 1.57 15.49 -18.36
C GLU A 66 2.54 16.59 -17.88
N GLY A 67 3.78 16.21 -17.60
CA GLY A 67 4.80 17.10 -17.03
C GLY A 67 4.71 17.31 -15.51
N GLY A 68 3.61 16.90 -14.87
CA GLY A 68 3.37 17.05 -13.43
C GLY A 68 3.07 18.50 -13.03
N ILE A 69 2.18 18.66 -12.04
CA ILE A 69 1.78 19.96 -11.50
C ILE A 69 2.07 20.09 -10.00
N GLY A 70 2.70 19.08 -9.39
CA GLY A 70 3.18 19.07 -8.02
C GLY A 70 2.20 18.50 -6.99
N LEU A 71 1.16 17.76 -7.40
CA LEU A 71 0.19 17.19 -6.45
C LEU A 71 0.81 16.07 -5.62
N ALA A 72 1.49 15.12 -6.26
CA ALA A 72 2.21 14.04 -5.61
C ALA A 72 3.35 14.56 -4.73
N GLU A 73 4.05 15.61 -5.14
CA GLU A 73 5.07 16.27 -4.31
C GLU A 73 4.46 16.83 -3.02
N LYS A 74 3.33 17.53 -3.12
CA LYS A 74 2.60 18.03 -1.95
C LYS A 74 2.05 16.89 -1.09
N GLY A 75 1.50 15.84 -1.72
CA GLY A 75 1.02 14.64 -1.04
C GLY A 75 2.12 13.93 -0.26
N TYR A 76 3.32 13.84 -0.83
CA TYR A 76 4.49 13.27 -0.16
C TYR A 76 4.92 14.06 1.08
N ARG A 77 4.82 15.40 1.05
CA ARG A 77 5.07 16.23 2.25
C ARG A 77 4.04 15.98 3.37
N LEU A 78 2.85 15.52 3.02
CA LEU A 78 1.74 15.21 3.95
C LEU A 78 1.52 13.69 4.10
N ILE A 79 2.52 12.87 3.76
CA ILE A 79 2.30 11.44 3.54
C ILE A 79 1.75 10.73 4.77
N MET A 80 2.19 11.10 5.98
CA MET A 80 1.70 10.48 7.21
C MET A 80 0.22 10.78 7.48
N ASP A 81 -0.22 12.02 7.22
CA ASP A 81 -1.63 12.41 7.37
C ASP A 81 -2.49 11.71 6.31
N LEU A 82 -1.97 11.59 5.09
CA LEU A 82 -2.61 10.88 3.99
C LEU A 82 -2.81 9.39 4.30
N ILE A 83 -1.74 8.69 4.71
CA ILE A 83 -1.80 7.27 5.07
C ILE A 83 -2.75 7.08 6.26
N THR A 84 -2.70 7.95 7.27
CA THR A 84 -3.60 7.88 8.44
C THR A 84 -5.06 8.01 8.04
N SER A 85 -5.37 8.95 7.15
CA SER A 85 -6.72 9.12 6.65
C SER A 85 -7.18 7.91 5.82
N ALA A 86 -6.29 7.35 4.99
CA ALA A 86 -6.57 6.15 4.21
C ALA A 86 -6.80 4.92 5.10
N PHE A 87 -5.96 4.72 6.12
CA PHE A 87 -6.12 3.66 7.10
C PHE A 87 -7.46 3.76 7.82
N GLN A 88 -7.82 4.94 8.34
CA GLN A 88 -9.08 5.17 9.03
C GLN A 88 -10.28 4.89 8.12
N MET A 89 -10.26 5.36 6.87
CA MET A 89 -11.32 5.07 5.89
C MET A 89 -11.49 3.56 5.66
N VAL A 90 -10.40 2.82 5.47
CA VAL A 90 -10.45 1.36 5.25
C VAL A 90 -10.93 0.63 6.50
N ARG A 91 -10.41 0.99 7.68
CA ARG A 91 -10.73 0.38 8.98
C ARG A 91 -12.19 0.60 9.38
N ASP A 92 -12.69 1.82 9.22
CA ASP A 92 -14.01 2.22 9.74
C ASP A 92 -15.14 1.88 8.77
N CYS A 93 -14.82 1.49 7.52
CA CYS A 93 -15.79 1.02 6.56
C CYS A 93 -16.41 -0.33 7.02
N PRO A 94 -17.75 -0.50 7.04
CA PRO A 94 -18.38 -1.71 7.57
C PRO A 94 -18.41 -2.91 6.61
N CYS A 95 -17.89 -2.78 5.37
CA CYS A 95 -17.89 -3.88 4.41
C CYS A 95 -16.87 -4.98 4.78
N GLU A 96 -17.06 -6.20 4.29
CA GLU A 96 -16.13 -7.30 4.54
C GLU A 96 -15.03 -7.36 3.47
N ASP A 97 -15.41 -7.44 2.20
CA ASP A 97 -14.47 -7.71 1.11
C ASP A 97 -13.86 -6.47 0.45
N GLY A 98 -14.47 -5.30 0.64
CA GLY A 98 -14.14 -4.07 -0.06
C GLY A 98 -15.35 -3.48 -0.80
N CYS A 99 -15.37 -2.15 -0.95
CA CYS A 99 -16.46 -1.45 -1.65
C CYS A 99 -15.99 -0.08 -2.17
N PRO A 100 -16.84 0.64 -2.95
CA PRO A 100 -16.57 2.01 -3.43
C PRO A 100 -16.31 3.06 -2.34
N SER A 101 -16.62 2.77 -1.09
CA SER A 101 -16.35 3.67 0.04
C SER A 101 -15.00 3.45 0.72
N CYS A 102 -14.22 2.43 0.32
CA CYS A 102 -12.90 2.18 0.91
C CYS A 102 -11.82 1.84 -0.12
N ILE A 103 -11.89 0.67 -0.77
CA ILE A 103 -10.78 0.14 -1.58
C ILE A 103 -11.14 -0.08 -3.05
N HIS A 104 -12.37 0.21 -3.50
CA HIS A 104 -12.67 0.18 -4.93
C HIS A 104 -12.41 1.55 -5.54
N SER A 105 -11.77 1.56 -6.70
CA SER A 105 -11.57 2.73 -7.53
C SER A 105 -12.35 2.60 -8.83
N PRO A 106 -13.13 3.63 -9.22
CA PRO A 106 -13.73 3.69 -10.55
C PRO A 106 -12.72 4.02 -11.65
N LYS A 107 -11.46 4.31 -11.29
CA LYS A 107 -10.34 4.48 -12.22
C LYS A 107 -9.52 3.20 -12.42
N CYS A 108 -9.85 2.13 -11.68
CA CYS A 108 -9.10 0.88 -11.74
C CYS A 108 -9.21 0.27 -13.14
N GLY A 109 -8.08 0.11 -13.83
CA GLY A 109 -8.02 -0.55 -15.14
C GLY A 109 -8.10 -2.07 -15.08
N ASN A 110 -8.07 -2.66 -13.88
CA ASN A 110 -8.06 -4.11 -13.64
C ASN A 110 -9.38 -4.60 -13.03
N ASP A 111 -10.50 -3.92 -13.31
CA ASP A 111 -11.84 -4.26 -12.80
C ASP A 111 -11.92 -4.44 -11.27
N ASN A 112 -11.12 -3.67 -10.53
CA ASN A 112 -10.99 -3.79 -9.07
C ASN A 112 -10.57 -5.20 -8.62
N GLN A 113 -9.67 -5.85 -9.37
CA GLN A 113 -9.11 -7.16 -9.05
C GLN A 113 -7.59 -7.23 -9.31
N PRO A 114 -6.82 -7.95 -8.47
CA PRO A 114 -7.23 -8.45 -7.15
C PRO A 114 -7.39 -7.31 -6.13
N LEU A 115 -8.22 -7.51 -5.12
CA LEU A 115 -8.36 -6.60 -3.97
C LEU A 115 -8.55 -7.41 -2.69
N ASP A 116 -7.87 -6.99 -1.62
CA ASP A 116 -8.00 -7.58 -0.30
C ASP A 116 -8.03 -6.47 0.75
N LYS A 117 -9.21 -6.25 1.35
CA LYS A 117 -9.42 -5.20 2.36
C LYS A 117 -8.60 -5.45 3.61
N SER A 118 -8.51 -6.69 4.07
CA SER A 118 -7.80 -7.03 5.30
C SER A 118 -6.30 -6.78 5.13
N ALA A 119 -5.76 -7.20 3.99
CA ALA A 119 -4.36 -6.94 3.62
C ALA A 119 -4.09 -5.44 3.45
N ALA A 120 -4.96 -4.70 2.75
CA ALA A 120 -4.83 -3.26 2.57
C ALA A 120 -4.85 -2.50 3.90
N GLY A 121 -5.78 -2.85 4.80
CA GLY A 121 -5.87 -2.29 6.14
C GLY A 121 -4.62 -2.56 6.98
N PHE A 122 -4.06 -3.77 6.90
CA PHE A 122 -2.81 -4.11 7.57
C PHE A 122 -1.62 -3.30 7.05
N ILE A 123 -1.47 -3.17 5.72
CA ILE A 123 -0.40 -2.38 5.09
C ILE A 123 -0.48 -0.93 5.57
N LEU A 124 -1.65 -0.30 5.46
CA LEU A 124 -1.85 1.09 5.88
C LEU A 124 -1.63 1.26 7.39
N GLY A 125 -2.11 0.32 8.22
CA GLY A 125 -1.90 0.34 9.67
C GLY A 125 -0.42 0.24 10.07
N ARG A 126 0.36 -0.60 9.38
CA ARG A 126 1.82 -0.70 9.55
C ARG A 126 2.51 0.60 9.14
N LEU A 127 2.12 1.21 8.03
CA LEU A 127 2.69 2.46 7.55
C LEU A 127 2.37 3.65 8.48
N CYS A 128 1.21 3.65 9.12
CA CYS A 128 0.82 4.66 10.12
C CYS A 128 1.50 4.50 11.49
N GLY A 129 2.15 3.35 11.76
CA GLY A 129 2.72 3.04 13.07
C GLY A 129 1.71 2.55 14.12
N GLU A 130 0.46 2.28 13.72
CA GLU A 130 -0.60 1.72 14.59
C GLU A 130 -0.43 0.20 14.80
N MET A 131 0.51 -0.43 14.09
CA MET A 131 0.87 -1.84 14.26
C MET A 131 2.39 -1.98 14.47
N PRO A 132 2.86 -2.65 15.55
CA PRO A 132 4.28 -2.80 15.81
C PRO A 132 4.96 -3.62 14.69
N ALA A 133 6.19 -3.26 14.35
CA ALA A 133 7.06 -4.14 13.57
C ALA A 133 7.28 -5.43 14.36
N ARG A 134 7.27 -6.59 13.71
CA ARG A 134 7.69 -7.82 14.39
C ARG A 134 9.17 -7.68 14.72
N ASP A 135 9.53 -7.92 15.99
CA ASP A 135 10.93 -8.01 16.40
C ASP A 135 11.62 -9.08 15.54
N ARG A 136 12.69 -8.69 14.85
CA ARG A 136 13.48 -9.59 14.01
C ARG A 136 14.21 -10.59 14.90
N GLU A 137 13.64 -11.77 15.10
CA GLU A 137 14.43 -12.90 15.58
C GLU A 137 15.36 -13.34 14.45
N THR A 138 16.66 -13.13 14.65
CA THR A 138 17.71 -13.53 13.71
C THR A 138 17.59 -15.03 13.45
N VAL A 139 17.16 -15.42 12.24
CA VAL A 139 17.25 -16.80 11.80
C VAL A 139 18.73 -17.16 11.75
N PRO A 140 19.24 -18.11 12.58
CA PRO A 140 20.63 -18.48 12.54
C PRO A 140 20.91 -19.15 11.19
N VAL A 141 21.73 -18.51 10.36
CA VAL A 141 22.28 -19.11 9.15
C VAL A 141 23.19 -20.26 9.59
N THR A 142 22.72 -21.50 9.46
CA THR A 142 23.60 -22.68 9.58
C THR A 142 24.60 -22.66 8.43
N PRO A 143 25.91 -22.67 8.69
CA PRO A 143 26.91 -22.76 7.62
C PRO A 143 26.70 -24.07 6.86
N GLY A 144 26.43 -23.96 5.55
CA GLY A 144 26.29 -25.11 4.67
C GLY A 144 27.57 -25.96 4.70
N THR A 145 27.42 -27.26 4.88
CA THR A 145 28.51 -28.24 4.79
C THR A 145 29.07 -28.23 3.38
N VAL A 146 30.28 -27.72 3.20
CA VAL A 146 31.09 -27.94 2.01
C VAL A 146 31.62 -29.37 2.09
N THR A 147 31.01 -30.29 1.35
CA THR A 147 31.60 -31.61 1.10
C THR A 147 32.74 -31.46 0.09
N SER A 148 33.92 -31.96 0.45
CA SER A 148 35.17 -31.95 -0.31
C SER A 148 35.12 -32.71 -1.63
#